data_AF-A0A0J8R1G3-F1
#
_entry.id   AF-A0A0J8R1G3-F1
#
_cell.length_a   1.000
_cell.length_b   1.000
_cell.length_c   1.000
_cell.angle_alpha   90.00
_cell.angle_beta   90.00
_cell.angle_gamma   90.00
#
_symmetry.space_group_name_H-M   'P 1'
#
loop_
_entity.id
_entity.type
_entity.pdbx_description
1 polymer ?
#
loop_
_entity_poly.entity_id
_entity_poly.type
_entity_poly.pdbx_seq_one_letter_code
_entity_poly.pdbx_strand_id
1 'polypeptide(L)'
;MEATTRLTVLISGNGTNLQAVIDSIQAKQLPATIVRVISNRKDAFGLERATRAGIPTLYHNLLKYKKAHPPTEEGVRAAREEYDAELARLVLADSPELVVCLG
;
A
#
# COMPACT_ATOMS: atom_id res chain seq x y z
N MET A 1 -10.87 19.69 -17.35
CA MET A 1 -9.73 19.09 -16.65
C MET A 1 -9.83 17.59 -16.86
N GLU A 2 -8.79 16.92 -17.36
CA GLU A 2 -8.81 15.45 -17.41
C GLU A 2 -8.93 14.89 -15.99
N ALA A 3 -9.72 13.83 -15.83
CA ALA A 3 -9.89 13.16 -14.55
C ALA A 3 -8.57 12.47 -14.15
N THR A 4 -8.09 12.73 -12.93
CA THR A 4 -6.90 12.07 -12.38
C THR A 4 -7.28 10.81 -11.63
N THR A 5 -6.75 9.66 -12.04
CA THR A 5 -7.02 8.37 -11.37
C THR A 5 -6.44 8.34 -9.96
N ARG A 6 -7.26 8.00 -8.97
CA ARG A 6 -6.86 7.85 -7.55
C ARG A 6 -6.24 6.48 -7.29
N LEU A 7 -4.96 6.46 -6.93
CA LEU A 7 -4.19 5.23 -6.70
C LEU A 7 -3.95 4.97 -5.23
N THR A 8 -4.24 3.76 -4.75
CA THR A 8 -3.59 3.22 -3.55
C THR A 8 -2.45 2.31 -3.96
N VAL A 9 -1.26 2.52 -3.41
CA VAL A 9 -0.07 1.74 -3.74
C VAL A 9 0.32 0.84 -2.58
N LEU A 10 0.53 -0.44 -2.85
CA LEU A 10 1.01 -1.44 -1.89
C LEU A 10 2.50 -1.72 -2.15
N ILE A 11 3.32 -1.69 -1.09
CA ILE A 11 4.77 -1.95 -1.16
C ILE A 11 5.28 -2.85 -0.03
N SER A 12 6.45 -3.44 -0.21
CA SER A 12 7.16 -4.21 0.81
C SER A 12 8.66 -3.89 0.94
N GLY A 13 9.21 -2.97 0.12
CA GLY A 13 10.66 -2.76 0.06
C GLY A 13 11.13 -1.33 -0.26
N ASN A 14 12.19 -1.23 -1.07
CA ASN A 14 12.90 0.03 -1.38
C ASN A 14 12.00 1.07 -2.09
N GLY A 15 10.99 0.61 -2.84
CA GLY A 15 10.04 1.49 -3.52
C GLY A 15 10.63 2.20 -4.75
N THR A 16 11.49 1.55 -5.52
CA THR A 16 12.00 2.10 -6.79
C THR A 16 10.89 2.27 -7.82
N ASN A 17 9.98 1.30 -7.92
CA ASN A 17 8.78 1.42 -8.75
C ASN A 17 7.85 2.53 -8.25
N LEU A 18 7.68 2.65 -6.93
CA LEU A 18 6.95 3.77 -6.33
C LEU A 18 7.58 5.12 -6.71
N GLN A 19 8.91 5.24 -6.67
CA GLN A 19 9.61 6.46 -7.08
C GLN A 19 9.33 6.79 -8.55
N ALA A 20 9.42 5.81 -9.45
CA ALA A 20 9.13 6.03 -10.87
C ALA A 20 7.70 6.55 -11.10
N VAL A 21 6.71 6.00 -10.38
CA VAL A 21 5.31 6.47 -10.47
C VAL A 21 5.16 7.89 -9.90
N ILE A 22 5.80 8.19 -8.76
CA ILE A 22 5.81 9.55 -8.19
C ILE A 22 6.40 10.54 -9.20
N ASP A 23 7.55 10.22 -9.79
CA ASP A 23 8.25 11.08 -10.73
C ASP A 23 7.41 11.32 -11.99
N SER A 24 6.75 10.28 -12.54
CA SER A 24 5.85 10.42 -13.68
C SER A 24 4.60 11.26 -13.39
N ILE A 25 4.03 11.18 -12.18
CA ILE A 25 2.91 12.04 -11.76
C ILE A 25 3.38 13.49 -11.66
N GLN A 26 4.51 13.75 -11.01
CA GLN A 26 5.08 15.10 -10.86
C GLN A 26 5.45 15.71 -12.21
N ALA A 27 5.97 14.90 -13.15
CA ALA A 27 6.25 15.29 -14.52
C ALA A 27 4.98 15.46 -15.39
N LYS A 28 3.78 15.23 -14.84
CA LYS A 28 2.48 15.28 -15.55
C LYS A 28 2.40 14.30 -16.74
N GLN A 29 3.17 13.22 -16.70
CA GLN A 29 3.17 12.16 -17.72
C GLN A 29 2.17 11.05 -17.37
N LEU A 30 1.78 10.95 -16.10
CA LEU A 30 0.77 10.02 -15.62
C LEU A 30 -0.38 10.83 -14.99
N PRO A 31 -1.59 10.85 -15.58
CA PRO A 31 -2.76 11.55 -15.04
C PRO A 31 -3.35 10.79 -13.84
N ALA A 32 -2.59 10.72 -12.75
CA ALA A 32 -2.97 10.01 -11.54
C ALA A 32 -2.56 10.77 -10.28
N THR A 33 -3.13 10.37 -9.15
CA THR A 33 -2.74 10.86 -7.82
C THR A 33 -2.67 9.69 -6.87
N ILE A 34 -1.54 9.53 -6.19
CA ILE A 34 -1.41 8.51 -5.13
C ILE A 34 -2.08 9.05 -3.87
N VAL A 35 -3.18 8.42 -3.45
CA VAL A 35 -3.94 8.82 -2.26
C VAL A 35 -3.40 8.16 -0.99
N ARG A 36 -2.73 7.01 -1.13
CA ARG A 36 -2.14 6.26 -0.01
C ARG A 36 -1.02 5.35 -0.49
N VAL A 37 0.03 5.22 0.32
CA VAL A 37 1.01 4.12 0.23
C VAL A 37 0.91 3.26 1.49
N ILE A 38 0.69 1.96 1.33
CA ILE A 38 0.62 1.01 2.44
C ILE A 38 1.79 0.03 2.33
N SER A 39 2.49 -0.20 3.44
CA SER A 39 3.50 -1.25 3.52
C SER A 39 3.22 -2.27 4.59
N ASN A 40 3.56 -3.53 4.31
CA ASN A 40 3.60 -4.58 5.30
C ASN A 40 4.91 -4.63 6.11
N ARG A 41 5.86 -3.72 5.83
CA ARG A 41 7.15 -3.61 6.49
C ARG A 41 7.39 -2.20 7.00
N LYS A 42 7.70 -2.08 8.30
CA LYS A 42 7.90 -0.77 8.95
C LYS A 42 9.17 -0.07 8.47
N ASP A 43 10.15 -0.85 8.06
CA ASP A 43 11.47 -0.44 7.57
C ASP A 43 11.51 -0.27 6.03
N ALA A 44 10.38 -0.36 5.34
CA ALA A 44 10.33 -0.19 3.90
C ALA A 44 10.71 1.25 3.52
N PHE A 45 11.87 1.41 2.87
CA PHE A 45 12.35 2.73 2.42
C PHE A 45 11.38 3.43 1.44
N GLY A 46 10.48 2.68 0.79
CA GLY A 46 9.41 3.26 0.00
C GLY A 46 8.45 4.15 0.82
N LEU A 47 8.27 3.90 2.12
CA LEU A 47 7.48 4.79 2.99
C LEU A 47 8.15 6.16 3.17
N GLU A 48 9.48 6.20 3.24
CA GLU A 48 10.24 7.44 3.30
C GLU A 48 10.09 8.23 1.99
N ARG A 49 10.14 7.55 0.85
CA ARG A 49 9.91 8.17 -0.47
C ARG A 49 8.53 8.80 -0.57
N ALA A 50 7.49 8.06 -0.17
CA ALA A 50 6.12 8.55 -0.16
C ALA A 50 5.94 9.77 0.76
N THR A 51 6.50 9.70 1.97
CA THR A 51 6.44 10.80 2.95
C THR A 51 7.14 12.06 2.42
N ARG A 52 8.31 11.93 1.79
CA ARG A 52 9.03 13.04 1.15
C ARG A 52 8.26 13.68 0.00
N ALA A 53 7.44 12.90 -0.70
CA ALA A 53 6.55 13.38 -1.76
C ALA A 53 5.21 13.93 -1.22
N GLY A 54 5.01 13.99 0.10
CA GLY A 54 3.78 14.49 0.72
C GLY A 54 2.59 13.51 0.62
N ILE A 55 2.84 12.23 0.34
CA ILE A 55 1.81 11.22 0.17
C ILE A 55 1.52 10.54 1.52
N PRO A 56 0.24 10.38 1.93
CA PRO A 56 -0.12 9.66 3.14
C PRO A 56 0.41 8.22 3.13
N THR A 57 0.99 7.78 4.24
CA THR A 57 1.54 6.44 4.41
C THR A 57 0.82 5.65 5.49
N LEU A 58 0.90 4.32 5.41
CA LEU A 58 0.40 3.41 6.45
C LEU A 58 1.28 2.16 6.55
N TYR A 59 1.55 1.72 7.78
CA TYR A 59 2.18 0.43 8.06
C TYR A 59 1.12 -0.58 8.54
N HIS A 60 1.01 -1.72 7.87
CA HIS A 60 0.04 -2.76 8.18
C HIS A 60 0.64 -4.15 7.95
N ASN A 61 1.04 -4.85 9.03
CA ASN A 61 1.72 -6.15 8.93
C ASN A 61 0.80 -7.36 9.23
N LEU A 62 1.21 -8.52 8.71
CA LEU A 62 0.56 -9.81 8.94
C LEU A 62 0.89 -10.45 10.31
N LEU A 63 1.96 -10.00 10.99
CA LEU A 63 2.46 -10.64 12.21
C LEU A 63 1.44 -10.59 13.36
N LYS A 64 0.67 -9.50 13.49
CA LYS A 64 -0.35 -9.40 14.54
C LYS A 64 -1.44 -10.46 14.38
N TYR A 65 -1.83 -10.76 13.14
CA TYR A 65 -2.82 -11.79 12.83
C TYR A 65 -2.25 -13.18 13.07
N LYS A 66 -1.04 -13.47 12.56
CA LYS A 66 -0.39 -14.77 12.80
C LYS A 66 -0.23 -15.12 14.28
N LYS A 67 -0.03 -14.13 15.16
CA LYS A 67 0.06 -14.34 16.61
C LYS A 67 -1.29 -14.61 17.28
N ALA A 68 -2.39 -14.18 16.67
CA ALA A 68 -3.75 -14.38 17.16
C ALA A 68 -4.33 -15.76 16.78
N HIS A 69 -3.69 -16.47 15.84
CA HIS A 69 -4.14 -17.76 15.32
C HIS A 69 -3.16 -18.89 15.67
N PRO A 70 -3.62 -20.16 15.76
CA PRO A 70 -2.74 -21.31 15.93
C PRO A 70 -1.72 -21.44 14.79
N PRO A 71 -0.51 -21.97 15.05
CA PRO A 71 0.50 -22.19 14.01
C PRO A 71 0.21 -23.46 13.18
N THR A 72 -1.05 -23.65 12.77
CA THR A 72 -1.49 -24.67 11.82
C THR A 72 -1.72 -24.05 10.44
N GLU A 73 -1.86 -24.87 9.41
CA GLU A 73 -2.17 -24.38 8.06
C GLU A 73 -3.49 -23.61 8.04
N GLU A 74 -4.51 -24.10 8.76
CA GLU A 74 -5.80 -23.43 8.89
C GLU A 74 -5.68 -22.10 9.62
N GLY A 75 -4.90 -22.03 10.71
CA GLY A 75 -4.68 -20.79 11.45
C GLY A 75 -3.90 -19.76 10.66
N VAL A 76 -2.90 -20.18 9.87
CA VAL A 76 -2.17 -19.30 8.94
C VAL A 76 -3.10 -18.76 7.85
N ARG A 77 -4.01 -19.59 7.33
CA ARG A 77 -5.01 -19.16 6.34
C ARG A 77 -5.99 -18.16 6.95
N ALA A 78 -6.55 -18.45 8.13
CA ALA A 78 -7.45 -17.54 8.83
C ALA A 78 -6.78 -16.18 9.12
N ALA A 79 -5.53 -16.19 9.60
CA ALA A 79 -4.75 -14.96 9.81
C ALA A 79 -4.57 -14.15 8.52
N ARG A 80 -4.39 -14.82 7.37
CA ARG A 80 -4.25 -14.16 6.08
C ARG A 80 -5.56 -13.55 5.60
N GLU A 81 -6.68 -14.27 5.75
CA GLU A 81 -8.00 -13.78 5.39
C GLU A 81 -8.39 -12.54 6.20
N GLU A 82 -8.14 -12.54 7.51
CA GLU A 82 -8.39 -11.37 8.37
C GLU A 82 -7.49 -10.17 8.02
N TYR A 83 -6.22 -10.44 7.70
CA TYR A 83 -5.29 -9.41 7.23
C TYR A 83 -5.76 -8.79 5.91
N ASP A 84 -6.14 -9.61 4.93
CA ASP A 84 -6.58 -9.13 3.61
C ASP A 84 -7.90 -8.35 3.72
N ALA A 85 -8.83 -8.78 4.59
CA ALA A 85 -10.08 -8.07 4.86
C ALA A 85 -9.83 -6.68 5.47
N GLU A 86 -8.92 -6.55 6.43
CA GLU A 86 -8.59 -5.26 7.03
C GLU A 86 -7.78 -4.38 6.07
N LEU A 87 -6.83 -4.96 5.32
CA LEU A 87 -6.13 -4.24 4.26
C LEU A 87 -7.12 -3.67 3.24
N ALA A 88 -8.13 -4.44 2.84
CA ALA A 88 -9.19 -3.96 1.96
C ALA A 88 -9.98 -2.79 2.58
N ARG A 89 -10.34 -2.84 3.87
CA ARG A 89 -10.97 -1.69 4.54
C ARG A 89 -10.09 -0.44 4.52
N LEU A 90 -8.80 -0.59 4.82
CA LEU A 90 -7.83 0.52 4.84
C LEU A 90 -7.65 1.13 3.45
N VAL A 91 -7.60 0.30 2.40
CA VAL A 91 -7.57 0.74 1.00
C VAL A 91 -8.85 1.51 0.65
N LEU A 92 -10.03 0.97 0.97
CA LEU A 92 -11.32 1.58 0.62
C LEU A 92 -11.60 2.87 1.38
N ALA A 93 -10.98 3.10 2.53
CA ALA A 93 -11.13 4.33 3.32
C ALA A 93 -10.76 5.60 2.55
N ASP A 94 -9.84 5.50 1.59
CA ASP A 94 -9.41 6.61 0.76
C ASP A 94 -10.10 6.65 -0.62
N SER A 95 -11.14 5.82 -0.84
CA SER A 95 -11.89 5.72 -2.11
C SER A 95 -10.99 5.71 -3.37
N PRO A 96 -10.07 4.74 -3.49
CA PRO A 96 -9.23 4.62 -4.69
C PRO A 96 -10.03 4.06 -5.86
N GLU A 97 -9.61 4.44 -7.07
CA GLU A 97 -10.12 3.87 -8.32
C GLU A 97 -9.28 2.67 -8.76
N LEU A 98 -8.00 2.63 -8.35
CA LEU A 98 -7.08 1.55 -8.67
C LEU A 98 -6.14 1.25 -7.49
N VAL A 99 -5.91 -0.04 -7.26
CA VAL A 99 -4.88 -0.53 -6.33
C VAL A 99 -3.70 -1.05 -7.15
N VAL A 100 -2.49 -0.60 -6.84
CA VAL A 100 -1.28 -0.96 -7.58
C VAL A 100 -0.26 -1.58 -6.64
N CYS A 101 0.19 -2.80 -6.95
CA CYS A 101 1.27 -3.47 -6.22
C CYS A 101 2.61 -3.13 -6.85
N LEU A 102 3.48 -2.41 -6.13
CA LEU A 102 4.78 -1.93 -6.63
C LEU A 102 5.97 -2.53 -5.87
N GLY A 103 5.89 -3.83 -5.59
CA GLY A 103 6.94 -4.62 -4.96
C GLY A 103 6.87 -4.61 -3.45
#